data_AF-A0A023BDE2-F1
#
_entry.id   AF-A0A023BDE2-F1
#
_cell.length_a   1.000
_cell.length_b   1.000
_cell.length_c   1.000
_cell.angle_alpha   90.00
_cell.angle_beta   90.00
_cell.angle_gamma   90.00
#
_symmetry.space_group_name_H-M   'P 1'
#
loop_
_entity.id
_entity.type
_entity.pdbx_description
1 polymer ?
#
loop_
_entity_poly.entity_id
_entity_poly.type
_entity_poly.pdbx_seq_one_letter_code
_entity_poly.pdbx_strand_id
1 'polypeptide(L)'
;MEVESTKRQLEETEVGDAKRVRVEKSREGVLEQCKRQIEYYLSDENLRYDAFFQKSIRESEEQWLPLSAVLSCKRIQQLGVSAEDIAEALKGSQMVELQLEGVVPKAVRRSGGRELPTLEERPVRKQGLKENRSDDHHTAGCLLKIANLPEEAGWEMVKTELSKRLPAPREKPQTEEEKASGRKPYIEYPIKFVSQPDSTGTCYAHVGPFDRDQEVIKTWEPMQINGQSVPVKLITEFSEAMNFIRSMPPVLQKRRERDIARKRAEVNSKPILLGGAEFASIDHLKKCLKEVMIASAPGKSVNKKTALVLEGLLKYHPSGSKKLENYAGFKIDVSDKATKSGETTRCFFVLKSDGTAEDFSLQKCYLELTKNPPFVDGGKTEDSGKTEDSGKIEDSGKAEDGGKAEDSGKAEDGGKIEDSGKAEEAPGSEDATAPGSEAPGSEPVANAAE
;
A
#
# COMPACT_ATOMS: atom_id res chain seq x y z
N MET A 1 48.42 19.92 46.28
CA MET A 1 48.75 18.49 46.15
C MET A 1 47.41 17.79 46.17
N GLU A 2 46.80 17.61 44.98
CA GLU A 2 46.90 16.37 44.21
C GLU A 2 46.04 15.29 44.89
N VAL A 3 44.90 14.83 44.35
CA VAL A 3 44.46 14.73 42.94
C VAL A 3 42.93 14.86 42.83
N GLU A 4 42.43 15.76 41.97
CA GLU A 4 40.98 15.91 41.72
C GLU A 4 40.69 16.22 40.24
N SER A 5 41.16 15.35 39.33
CA SER A 5 41.10 15.57 37.88
C SER A 5 40.76 14.31 37.07
N THR A 6 39.66 13.59 37.38
CA THR A 6 39.05 12.61 36.42
C THR A 6 37.63 12.10 36.78
N LYS A 7 36.65 12.99 37.00
CA LYS A 7 35.22 12.62 36.81
C LYS A 7 34.27 13.81 36.60
N ARG A 8 34.44 14.53 35.49
CA ARG A 8 33.40 15.39 34.91
C ARG A 8 33.11 14.92 33.49
N GLN A 9 31.86 15.09 33.05
CA GLN A 9 31.24 14.57 31.81
C GLN A 9 30.71 13.13 31.91
N LEU A 10 29.44 13.02 32.34
CA LEU A 10 28.39 12.12 31.80
C LEU A 10 27.17 12.21 32.73
N GLU A 11 26.17 13.04 32.36
CA GLU A 11 24.72 12.83 32.62
C GLU A 11 23.90 14.06 32.17
N GLU A 12 23.84 14.28 30.85
CA GLU A 12 22.74 14.98 30.19
C GLU A 12 22.53 14.30 28.82
N THR A 13 21.49 13.48 28.70
CA THR A 13 20.94 13.08 27.40
C THR A 13 19.42 13.05 27.47
N GLU A 14 18.83 13.79 26.54
CA GLU A 14 17.41 14.10 26.45
C GLU A 14 16.54 12.91 26.03
N VAL A 15 15.25 13.02 26.32
CA VAL A 15 14.20 12.10 25.87
C VAL A 15 13.99 12.24 24.35
N GLY A 16 14.28 11.18 23.59
CA GLY A 16 14.16 11.18 22.14
C GLY A 16 13.51 9.91 21.57
N ASP A 17 12.38 10.10 20.90
CA ASP A 17 11.74 9.28 19.85
C ASP A 17 11.95 7.75 19.89
N ALA A 18 10.88 6.99 20.17
CA ALA A 18 10.86 5.52 20.23
C ALA A 18 10.99 4.85 18.84
N LYS A 19 12.17 5.02 18.24
CA LYS A 19 12.59 4.44 16.97
C LYS A 19 12.74 2.93 17.13
N ARG A 20 12.15 2.17 16.19
CA ARG A 20 12.18 0.69 16.18
C ARG A 20 13.57 0.12 16.51
N VAL A 21 13.66 -0.64 17.60
CA VAL A 21 14.89 -1.36 17.99
C VAL A 21 15.29 -2.31 16.86
N ARG A 22 16.32 -1.92 16.11
CA ARG A 22 16.97 -2.77 15.12
C ARG A 22 17.90 -3.69 15.89
N VAL A 23 17.42 -4.91 16.19
CA VAL A 23 18.22 -5.97 16.80
C VAL A 23 19.56 -6.07 16.07
N GLU A 24 20.66 -5.87 16.80
CA GLU A 24 22.00 -6.07 16.28
C GLU A 24 22.15 -7.54 15.89
N LYS A 25 22.44 -7.79 14.61
CA LYS A 25 22.58 -9.15 14.10
C LYS A 25 23.93 -9.69 14.53
N SER A 26 23.93 -10.90 15.11
CA SER A 26 25.17 -11.63 15.36
C SER A 26 25.96 -11.82 14.06
N ARG A 27 27.29 -11.80 14.15
CA ARG A 27 28.20 -11.99 13.00
C ARG A 27 27.86 -13.26 12.21
N GLU A 28 27.62 -14.36 12.91
CA GLU A 28 27.17 -15.63 12.32
C GLU A 28 25.90 -15.48 11.47
N GLY A 29 24.90 -14.73 11.97
CA GLY A 29 23.67 -14.44 11.24
C GLY A 29 23.85 -13.50 10.04
N VAL A 30 24.95 -12.75 9.96
CA VAL A 30 25.33 -11.97 8.78
C VAL A 30 26.02 -12.87 7.74
N LEU A 31 26.95 -13.73 8.17
CA LEU A 31 27.65 -14.70 7.31
C LEU A 31 26.66 -15.70 6.67
N GLU A 32 25.72 -16.25 7.43
CA GLU A 32 24.67 -17.14 6.90
C GLU A 32 23.75 -16.43 5.89
N GLN A 33 23.45 -15.14 6.09
CA GLN A 33 22.72 -14.34 5.10
C GLN A 33 23.56 -14.06 3.85
N CYS A 34 24.87 -13.87 3.99
CA CYS A 34 25.80 -13.71 2.88
C CYS A 34 25.86 -14.98 2.03
N LYS A 35 26.08 -16.14 2.66
CA LYS A 35 26.11 -17.47 2.04
C LYS A 35 24.85 -17.70 1.18
N ARG A 36 23.66 -17.63 1.79
CA ARG A 36 22.38 -17.80 1.09
C ARG A 36 22.19 -16.82 -0.06
N GLN A 37 22.68 -15.59 0.07
CA GLN A 37 22.54 -14.58 -0.97
C GLN A 37 23.40 -14.89 -2.20
N ILE A 38 24.61 -15.42 -2.02
CA ILE A 38 25.52 -15.82 -3.10
C ILE A 38 25.06 -17.14 -3.73
N GLU A 39 24.62 -18.11 -2.92
CA GLU A 39 24.00 -19.35 -3.41
C GLU A 39 22.74 -19.05 -4.25
N TYR A 40 21.94 -18.06 -3.86
CA TYR A 40 20.82 -17.57 -4.68
C TYR A 40 21.29 -16.94 -6.00
N TYR A 41 22.29 -16.07 -5.99
CA TYR A 41 22.79 -15.43 -7.23
C TYR A 41 23.25 -16.44 -8.27
N LEU A 42 23.87 -17.53 -7.82
CA LEU A 42 24.39 -18.63 -8.65
C LEU A 42 23.39 -19.80 -8.82
N SER A 43 22.15 -19.64 -8.36
CA SER A 43 21.06 -20.62 -8.54
C SER A 43 20.42 -20.54 -9.93
N ASP A 44 19.80 -21.64 -10.36
CA ASP A 44 19.02 -21.67 -11.61
C ASP A 44 17.81 -20.71 -11.59
N GLU A 45 17.25 -20.41 -10.41
CA GLU A 45 16.13 -19.49 -10.26
C GLU A 45 16.54 -18.04 -10.55
N ASN A 46 17.72 -17.59 -10.09
CA ASN A 46 18.20 -16.25 -10.41
C ASN A 46 18.79 -16.20 -11.82
N LEU A 47 19.72 -17.11 -12.15
CA LEU A 47 20.49 -17.06 -13.41
C LEU A 47 19.60 -17.15 -14.66
N ARG A 48 18.46 -17.84 -14.58
CA ARG A 48 17.43 -17.84 -15.64
C ARG A 48 16.98 -16.44 -16.06
N TYR A 49 17.03 -15.47 -15.15
CA TYR A 49 16.56 -14.10 -15.39
C TYR A 49 17.64 -13.03 -15.21
N ASP A 50 18.90 -13.42 -14.98
CA ASP A 50 19.99 -12.51 -14.62
C ASP A 50 21.04 -12.44 -15.72
N ALA A 51 20.77 -11.58 -16.70
CA ALA A 51 21.65 -11.35 -17.84
C ALA A 51 23.04 -10.81 -17.44
N PHE A 52 23.15 -10.11 -16.30
CA PHE A 52 24.43 -9.55 -15.83
C PHE A 52 25.37 -10.67 -15.37
N PHE A 53 24.91 -11.54 -14.48
CA PHE A 53 25.73 -12.68 -14.05
C PHE A 53 25.92 -13.72 -15.16
N GLN A 54 24.90 -14.01 -15.99
CA GLN A 54 25.11 -14.89 -17.15
C GLN A 54 26.20 -14.37 -18.07
N LYS A 55 26.24 -13.06 -18.36
CA LYS A 55 27.29 -12.45 -19.19
C LYS A 55 28.66 -12.61 -18.54
N SER A 56 28.81 -12.19 -17.28
CA SER A 56 30.11 -12.26 -16.58
C SER A 56 30.66 -13.68 -16.43
N ILE A 57 29.78 -14.69 -16.31
CA ILE A 57 30.16 -16.11 -16.23
C ILE A 57 30.56 -16.65 -17.61
N ARG A 58 29.86 -16.25 -18.69
CA ARG A 58 30.18 -16.68 -20.08
C ARG A 58 31.46 -16.06 -20.62
N GLU A 59 31.80 -14.84 -20.19
CA GLU A 59 33.01 -14.12 -20.60
C GLU A 59 34.28 -14.58 -19.86
N SER A 60 34.13 -15.39 -18.80
CA SER A 60 35.24 -15.86 -17.97
C SER A 60 35.62 -17.30 -18.31
N GLU A 61 36.93 -17.55 -18.41
CA GLU A 61 37.47 -18.92 -18.50
C GLU A 61 36.97 -19.78 -17.32
N GLU A 62 36.60 -21.03 -17.59
CA GLU A 62 36.02 -21.98 -16.62
C GLU A 62 34.77 -21.51 -15.83
N GLN A 63 33.99 -20.54 -16.35
CA GLN A 63 32.74 -20.08 -15.71
C GLN A 63 32.91 -19.43 -14.31
N TRP A 64 34.07 -18.83 -14.04
CA TRP A 64 34.30 -18.08 -12.80
C TRP A 64 33.57 -16.71 -12.81
N LEU A 65 32.94 -16.34 -11.70
CA LEU A 65 32.34 -15.02 -11.48
C LEU A 65 33.26 -14.20 -10.54
N PRO A 66 33.87 -13.08 -10.99
CA PRO A 66 34.75 -12.26 -10.17
C PRO A 66 34.08 -11.77 -8.87
N LEU A 67 34.79 -11.82 -7.75
CA LEU A 67 34.23 -11.42 -6.44
C LEU A 67 33.88 -9.93 -6.39
N SER A 68 34.53 -9.11 -7.22
CA SER A 68 34.19 -7.69 -7.43
C SER A 68 32.76 -7.51 -7.94
N ALA A 69 32.26 -8.39 -8.82
CA ALA A 69 30.88 -8.36 -9.28
C ALA A 69 29.90 -8.68 -8.14
N VAL A 70 30.24 -9.66 -7.29
CA VAL A 70 29.45 -10.01 -6.09
C VAL A 70 29.43 -8.85 -5.08
N LEU A 71 30.57 -8.23 -4.79
CA LEU A 71 30.69 -7.07 -3.89
C LEU A 71 29.97 -5.82 -4.43
N SER A 72 29.84 -5.67 -5.75
CA SER A 72 29.06 -4.58 -6.36
C SER A 72 27.55 -4.68 -6.11
N CYS A 73 27.05 -5.85 -5.67
CA CYS A 73 25.63 -6.07 -5.51
C CYS A 73 25.07 -5.36 -4.27
N LYS A 74 24.05 -4.50 -4.47
CA LYS A 74 23.39 -3.70 -3.42
C LYS A 74 23.05 -4.49 -2.14
N ARG A 75 22.67 -5.76 -2.27
CA ARG A 75 22.28 -6.60 -1.13
C ARG A 75 23.49 -7.12 -0.33
N ILE A 76 24.63 -7.33 -0.97
CA ILE A 76 25.92 -7.64 -0.32
C ILE A 76 26.46 -6.38 0.37
N GLN A 77 26.42 -5.23 -0.31
CA GLN A 77 26.76 -3.92 0.27
C GLN A 77 25.93 -3.59 1.53
N GLN A 78 24.64 -3.90 1.53
CA GLN A 78 23.75 -3.74 2.69
C GLN A 78 24.06 -4.68 3.87
N LEU A 79 24.74 -5.80 3.64
CA LEU A 79 25.22 -6.69 4.70
C LEU A 79 26.55 -6.22 5.29
N GLY A 80 27.28 -5.34 4.60
CA GLY A 80 28.54 -4.76 5.09
C GLY A 80 29.71 -5.75 5.14
N VAL A 81 29.64 -6.83 4.36
CA VAL A 81 30.62 -7.93 4.37
C VAL A 81 31.82 -7.64 3.45
N SER A 82 33.02 -8.05 3.88
CA SER A 82 34.24 -7.99 3.09
C SER A 82 34.42 -9.20 2.16
N ALA A 83 35.51 -9.21 1.38
CA ALA A 83 35.90 -10.36 0.57
C ALA A 83 36.24 -11.59 1.44
N GLU A 84 36.88 -11.36 2.59
CA GLU A 84 37.25 -12.36 3.59
C GLU A 84 36.01 -12.90 4.31
N ASP A 85 35.02 -12.06 4.63
CA ASP A 85 33.73 -12.50 5.18
C ASP A 85 32.98 -13.40 4.17
N ILE A 86 33.03 -13.08 2.87
CA ILE A 86 32.47 -13.94 1.82
C ILE A 86 33.19 -15.29 1.79
N ALA A 87 34.53 -15.29 1.86
CA ALA A 87 35.31 -16.52 1.91
C ALA A 87 34.99 -17.37 3.15
N GLU A 88 34.76 -16.73 4.30
CA GLU A 88 34.33 -17.37 5.53
C GLU A 88 32.91 -17.94 5.44
N ALA A 89 31.95 -17.16 4.92
CA ALA A 89 30.57 -17.57 4.74
C ALA A 89 30.41 -18.75 3.76
N LEU A 90 31.27 -18.85 2.75
CA LEU A 90 31.21 -19.92 1.74
C LEU A 90 31.93 -21.22 2.16
N LYS A 91 32.61 -21.25 3.32
CA LYS A 91 33.19 -22.49 3.87
C LYS A 91 32.12 -23.58 3.98
N GLY A 92 32.32 -24.68 3.26
CA GLY A 92 31.38 -25.82 3.23
C GLY A 92 30.07 -25.58 2.46
N SER A 93 29.95 -24.56 1.61
CA SER A 93 28.88 -24.54 0.60
C SER A 93 29.00 -25.76 -0.31
N GLN A 94 27.87 -26.38 -0.65
CA GLN A 94 27.78 -27.46 -1.64
C GLN A 94 27.33 -26.95 -3.01
N MET A 95 26.97 -25.66 -3.11
CA MET A 95 26.42 -25.05 -4.32
C MET A 95 27.42 -24.11 -5.00
N VAL A 96 28.36 -23.53 -4.25
CA VAL A 96 29.30 -22.51 -4.72
C VAL A 96 30.73 -22.89 -4.34
N GLU A 97 31.61 -22.90 -5.34
CA GLU A 97 33.06 -23.04 -5.19
C GLU A 97 33.72 -21.65 -5.14
N LEU A 98 34.83 -21.53 -4.42
CA LEU A 98 35.59 -20.30 -4.24
C LEU A 98 37.01 -20.45 -4.82
N GLN A 99 37.40 -19.53 -5.69
CA GLN A 99 38.77 -19.41 -6.19
C GLN A 99 39.59 -18.50 -5.26
N LEU A 100 40.74 -19.00 -4.81
CA LEU A 100 41.72 -18.25 -4.04
C LEU A 100 42.97 -17.99 -4.89
N GLU A 101 43.51 -16.77 -4.82
CA GLU A 101 44.84 -16.42 -5.31
C GLU A 101 45.77 -16.30 -4.09
N GLY A 102 46.45 -17.40 -3.78
CA GLY A 102 47.11 -17.58 -2.48
C GLY A 102 46.08 -17.68 -1.35
N VAL A 103 45.97 -16.61 -0.56
CA VAL A 103 44.98 -16.49 0.55
C VAL A 103 43.83 -15.55 0.19
N VAL A 104 43.93 -14.81 -0.92
CA VAL A 104 42.96 -13.76 -1.30
C VAL A 104 41.82 -14.37 -2.12
N PRO A 105 40.55 -14.20 -1.73
CA PRO A 105 39.42 -14.69 -2.50
C PRO A 105 39.17 -13.85 -3.75
N LYS A 106 39.20 -14.49 -4.92
CA LYS A 106 39.23 -13.83 -6.25
C LYS A 106 37.92 -13.94 -7.02
N ALA A 107 37.32 -15.12 -7.02
CA ALA A 107 36.11 -15.42 -7.79
C ALA A 107 35.30 -16.55 -7.14
N VAL A 108 34.05 -16.69 -7.54
CA VAL A 108 33.15 -17.79 -7.16
C VAL A 108 32.58 -18.47 -8.40
N ARG A 109 32.29 -19.77 -8.36
CA ARG A 109 31.56 -20.44 -9.44
C ARG A 109 30.53 -21.42 -8.89
N ARG A 110 29.66 -21.90 -9.78
CA ARG A 110 28.70 -22.97 -9.47
C ARG A 110 29.47 -24.27 -9.27
N SER A 111 29.15 -25.02 -8.22
CA SER A 111 29.83 -26.29 -7.93
C SER A 111 29.76 -27.26 -9.12
N GLY A 112 30.91 -27.85 -9.47
CA GLY A 112 31.08 -28.74 -10.61
C GLY A 112 30.95 -28.10 -12.00
N GLY A 113 31.01 -26.75 -12.12
CA GLY A 113 30.88 -26.06 -13.42
C GLY A 113 29.52 -26.25 -14.08
N ARG A 114 28.45 -26.34 -13.27
CA ARG A 114 27.09 -26.65 -13.74
C ARG A 114 26.61 -25.65 -14.79
N GLU A 115 26.19 -26.16 -15.94
CA GLU A 115 25.70 -25.40 -17.09
C GLU A 115 24.65 -24.34 -16.72
N LEU A 116 24.79 -23.15 -17.32
CA LEU A 116 23.86 -22.03 -17.10
C LEU A 116 22.46 -22.37 -17.65
N PRO A 117 21.38 -22.01 -16.94
CA PRO A 117 20.03 -22.13 -17.47
C PRO A 117 19.84 -21.22 -18.70
N THR A 118 18.89 -21.56 -19.57
CA THR A 118 18.44 -20.67 -20.64
C THR A 118 18.01 -19.32 -20.06
N LEU A 119 18.46 -18.22 -20.68
CA LEU A 119 18.06 -16.88 -20.27
C LEU A 119 16.63 -16.61 -20.77
N GLU A 120 15.71 -16.44 -19.83
CA GLU A 120 14.33 -16.03 -20.06
C GLU A 120 14.18 -14.53 -19.76
N GLU A 121 13.25 -13.85 -20.42
CA GLU A 121 12.82 -12.53 -19.95
C GLU A 121 12.16 -12.67 -18.59
N ARG A 122 12.62 -11.87 -17.60
CA ARG A 122 12.00 -11.86 -16.27
C ARG A 122 10.53 -11.49 -16.44
N PRO A 123 9.56 -12.38 -16.09
CA PRO A 123 8.15 -12.06 -16.22
C PRO A 123 7.90 -10.81 -15.40
N VAL A 124 7.44 -9.74 -16.07
CA VAL A 124 7.25 -8.44 -15.43
C VAL A 124 6.29 -8.64 -14.27
N ARG A 125 6.82 -8.68 -13.05
CA ARG A 125 6.01 -8.55 -11.84
C ARG A 125 5.27 -7.24 -12.02
N LYS A 126 3.96 -7.35 -12.32
CA LYS A 126 3.09 -6.20 -12.47
C LYS A 126 3.13 -5.43 -11.14
N GLN A 127 3.98 -4.40 -11.09
CA GLN A 127 3.79 -3.22 -10.26
C GLN A 127 2.68 -2.34 -10.85
N GLY A 128 1.70 -2.96 -11.53
CA GLY A 128 0.38 -2.39 -11.57
C GLY A 128 -0.17 -2.40 -10.14
N LEU A 129 -1.05 -1.43 -9.88
CA LEU A 129 -1.99 -1.35 -8.77
C LEU A 129 -2.15 -2.69 -8.06
N LYS A 130 -1.85 -2.76 -6.75
CA LYS A 130 -2.16 -3.95 -5.93
C LYS A 130 -3.59 -4.37 -6.26
N GLU A 131 -3.78 -5.53 -6.90
CA GLU A 131 -5.08 -6.05 -7.33
C GLU A 131 -5.86 -6.54 -6.10
N ASN A 132 -6.22 -5.59 -5.24
CA ASN A 132 -7.28 -5.74 -4.25
C ASN A 132 -8.58 -5.89 -5.04
N ARG A 133 -8.94 -7.14 -5.35
CA ARG A 133 -10.21 -7.58 -5.99
C ARG A 133 -11.47 -7.25 -5.14
N SER A 134 -11.35 -6.38 -4.15
CA SER A 134 -12.37 -5.99 -3.19
C SER A 134 -13.06 -4.68 -3.53
N ASP A 135 -12.39 -3.82 -4.28
CA ASP A 135 -12.89 -2.50 -4.62
C ASP A 135 -13.65 -2.56 -5.94
N ASP A 136 -14.81 -1.93 -5.96
CA ASP A 136 -15.47 -1.55 -7.19
C ASP A 136 -14.51 -0.71 -8.04
N HIS A 137 -14.30 -1.09 -9.31
CA HIS A 137 -13.42 -0.35 -10.22
C HIS A 137 -13.92 1.08 -10.49
N HIS A 138 -15.19 1.40 -10.17
CA HIS A 138 -15.77 2.75 -10.16
C HIS A 138 -15.53 3.54 -8.84
N THR A 139 -14.82 3.00 -7.84
CA THR A 139 -14.60 3.67 -6.54
C THR A 139 -14.06 5.10 -6.70
N ALA A 140 -13.10 5.34 -7.60
CA ALA A 140 -12.60 6.68 -7.93
C ALA A 140 -13.34 7.36 -9.09
N GLY A 141 -14.65 7.13 -9.19
CA GLY A 141 -15.53 7.65 -10.24
C GLY A 141 -15.70 6.69 -11.42
N CYS A 142 -16.81 6.84 -12.11
CA CYS A 142 -17.29 5.92 -13.15
C CYS A 142 -16.31 5.73 -14.34
N LEU A 143 -16.28 4.50 -14.86
CA LEU A 143 -15.53 4.12 -16.05
C LEU A 143 -16.54 3.73 -17.12
N LEU A 144 -16.46 4.39 -18.27
CA LEU A 144 -17.48 4.32 -19.33
C LEU A 144 -16.90 3.69 -20.59
N LYS A 145 -17.73 2.88 -21.25
CA LYS A 145 -17.58 2.45 -22.62
C LYS A 145 -18.58 3.20 -23.49
N ILE A 146 -18.08 3.82 -24.55
CA ILE A 146 -18.84 4.53 -25.58
C ILE A 146 -18.57 3.80 -26.88
N ALA A 147 -19.51 2.96 -27.33
CA ALA A 147 -19.33 2.08 -28.49
C ALA A 147 -20.15 2.57 -29.68
N ASN A 148 -19.83 2.09 -30.89
CA ASN A 148 -20.50 2.44 -32.14
C ASN A 148 -20.39 3.96 -32.46
N LEU A 149 -19.20 4.54 -32.31
CA LEU A 149 -18.94 5.89 -32.79
C LEU A 149 -18.89 5.94 -34.34
N PRO A 150 -19.35 7.03 -34.96
CA PRO A 150 -19.07 7.33 -36.36
C PRO A 150 -17.56 7.39 -36.65
N GLU A 151 -17.15 7.10 -37.88
CA GLU A 151 -15.73 7.12 -38.31
C GLU A 151 -15.09 8.51 -38.15
N GLU A 152 -15.86 9.58 -38.35
CA GLU A 152 -15.42 10.98 -38.15
C GLU A 152 -15.46 11.46 -36.69
N ALA A 153 -15.97 10.65 -35.75
CA ALA A 153 -16.25 11.09 -34.39
C ALA A 153 -15.03 11.01 -33.46
N GLY A 154 -14.30 12.11 -33.34
CA GLY A 154 -13.19 12.25 -32.40
C GLY A 154 -13.60 12.27 -30.92
N TRP A 155 -12.62 12.02 -30.04
CA TRP A 155 -12.76 12.05 -28.58
C TRP A 155 -13.30 13.40 -28.04
N GLU A 156 -13.10 14.50 -28.78
CA GLU A 156 -13.60 15.83 -28.45
C GLU A 156 -15.12 15.94 -28.53
N MET A 157 -15.75 15.28 -29.51
CA MET A 157 -17.21 15.20 -29.62
C MET A 157 -17.79 14.40 -28.45
N VAL A 158 -17.18 13.25 -28.14
CA VAL A 158 -17.53 12.43 -26.97
C VAL A 158 -17.43 13.23 -25.67
N LYS A 159 -16.33 13.97 -25.47
CA LYS A 159 -16.13 14.85 -24.32
C LYS A 159 -17.20 15.95 -24.25
N THR A 160 -17.60 16.52 -25.38
CA THR A 160 -18.60 17.58 -25.46
C THR A 160 -19.99 17.07 -25.06
N GLU A 161 -20.45 15.95 -25.61
CA GLU A 161 -21.75 15.35 -25.23
C GLU A 161 -21.76 14.84 -23.78
N LEU A 162 -20.68 14.21 -23.31
CA LEU A 162 -20.54 13.84 -21.89
C LEU A 162 -20.62 15.05 -20.97
N SER A 163 -20.03 16.19 -21.35
CA SER A 163 -20.02 17.40 -20.51
C SER A 163 -21.42 17.99 -20.32
N LYS A 164 -22.34 17.84 -21.29
CA LYS A 164 -23.75 18.29 -21.16
C LYS A 164 -24.56 17.48 -20.15
N ARG A 165 -24.10 16.26 -19.82
CA ARG A 165 -24.80 15.29 -18.94
C ARG A 165 -24.18 15.17 -17.56
N LEU A 166 -23.09 15.89 -17.31
CA LEU A 166 -22.33 15.83 -16.07
C LEU A 166 -22.46 17.16 -15.29
N PRO A 167 -22.21 17.16 -13.97
CA PRO A 167 -22.18 18.39 -13.18
C PRO A 167 -21.19 19.41 -13.77
N ALA A 168 -21.43 20.70 -13.54
CA ALA A 168 -20.46 21.73 -13.91
C ALA A 168 -19.10 21.52 -13.21
N PRO A 169 -17.97 21.95 -13.82
CA PRO A 169 -16.69 22.00 -13.12
C PRO A 169 -16.80 22.82 -11.84
N ARG A 170 -16.23 22.32 -10.75
CA ARG A 170 -16.32 22.94 -9.42
C ARG A 170 -14.95 23.40 -8.94
N GLU A 171 -14.87 24.52 -8.25
CA GLU A 171 -13.66 24.88 -7.53
C GLU A 171 -13.47 23.97 -6.32
N LYS A 172 -12.23 23.55 -6.06
CA LYS A 172 -11.91 22.88 -4.80
C LYS A 172 -11.80 23.90 -3.67
N PRO A 173 -12.29 23.58 -2.45
CA PRO A 173 -11.98 24.36 -1.27
C PRO A 173 -10.46 24.50 -1.10
N GLN A 174 -10.02 25.73 -0.86
CA GLN A 174 -8.64 26.08 -0.52
C GLN A 174 -8.51 26.23 0.99
N THR A 175 -7.35 25.88 1.55
CA THR A 175 -7.04 26.24 2.94
C THR A 175 -6.83 27.76 3.07
N GLU A 176 -6.92 28.31 4.28
CA GLU A 176 -6.63 29.74 4.51
C GLU A 176 -5.20 30.11 4.10
N GLU A 177 -4.22 29.20 4.29
CA GLU A 177 -2.84 29.36 3.81
C GLU A 177 -2.76 29.42 2.28
N GLU A 178 -3.49 28.55 1.57
CA GLU A 178 -3.53 28.58 0.10
C GLU A 178 -4.15 29.87 -0.43
N LYS A 179 -5.20 30.38 0.21
CA LYS A 179 -5.79 31.68 -0.12
C LYS A 179 -4.80 32.82 0.14
N ALA A 180 -4.16 32.84 1.30
CA ALA A 180 -3.17 33.86 1.69
C ALA A 180 -1.97 33.90 0.74
N SER A 181 -1.56 32.76 0.18
CA SER A 181 -0.48 32.67 -0.82
C SER A 181 -0.84 33.23 -2.22
N GLY A 182 -2.08 33.70 -2.43
CA GLY A 182 -2.55 34.19 -3.73
C GLY A 182 -2.71 33.08 -4.79
N ARG A 183 -2.64 31.80 -4.39
CA ARG A 183 -2.77 30.65 -5.29
C ARG A 183 -4.18 30.61 -5.87
N LYS A 184 -4.30 30.54 -7.20
CA LYS A 184 -5.61 30.36 -7.87
C LYS A 184 -6.27 29.03 -7.45
N PRO A 185 -7.61 29.00 -7.29
CA PRO A 185 -8.33 27.78 -6.92
C PRO A 185 -8.18 26.69 -7.98
N TYR A 186 -8.09 25.44 -7.54
CA TYR A 186 -8.03 24.30 -8.45
C TYR A 186 -9.44 23.94 -8.95
N ILE A 187 -9.70 24.14 -10.25
CA ILE A 187 -10.94 23.71 -10.88
C ILE A 187 -10.92 22.19 -11.10
N GLU A 188 -11.85 21.50 -10.44
CA GLU A 188 -12.11 20.09 -10.63
C GLU A 188 -13.15 19.86 -11.73
N TYR A 189 -12.65 19.47 -12.91
CA TYR A 189 -13.49 18.97 -14.00
C TYR A 189 -14.05 17.57 -13.68
N PRO A 190 -15.31 17.25 -14.08
CA PRO A 190 -15.89 15.92 -13.90
C PRO A 190 -15.19 14.90 -14.79
N ILE A 191 -15.06 15.17 -16.09
CA ILE A 191 -14.35 14.29 -17.03
C ILE A 191 -12.85 14.37 -16.71
N LYS A 192 -12.26 13.22 -16.33
CA LYS A 192 -10.83 13.08 -16.01
C LYS A 192 -10.02 12.64 -17.22
N PHE A 193 -10.60 11.79 -18.06
CA PHE A 193 -9.98 11.26 -19.28
C PHE A 193 -11.04 10.81 -20.28
N VAL A 194 -10.70 10.91 -21.56
CA VAL A 194 -11.42 10.30 -22.70
C VAL A 194 -10.34 9.73 -23.61
N SER A 195 -10.43 8.47 -24.00
CA SER A 195 -9.49 7.84 -24.94
C SER A 195 -9.74 8.32 -26.36
N GLN A 196 -8.78 8.16 -27.26
CA GLN A 196 -9.09 8.14 -28.68
C GLN A 196 -10.04 6.96 -28.98
N PRO A 197 -10.89 7.05 -30.02
CA PRO A 197 -11.59 5.89 -30.54
C PRO A 197 -10.59 4.84 -31.03
N ASP A 198 -10.86 3.56 -30.77
CA ASP A 198 -10.13 2.46 -31.38
C ASP A 198 -10.69 2.11 -32.78
N SER A 199 -10.06 1.15 -33.46
CA SER A 199 -10.48 0.69 -34.79
C SER A 199 -11.87 0.04 -34.86
N THR A 200 -12.56 -0.12 -33.73
CA THR A 200 -13.95 -0.60 -33.66
C THR A 200 -14.96 0.53 -33.48
N GLY A 201 -14.50 1.78 -33.43
CA GLY A 201 -15.34 2.92 -33.05
C GLY A 201 -15.71 2.88 -31.56
N THR A 202 -14.86 2.31 -30.71
CA THR A 202 -15.04 2.31 -29.25
C THR A 202 -14.12 3.32 -28.59
N CYS A 203 -14.69 4.18 -27.74
CA CYS A 203 -14.00 5.12 -26.87
C CYS A 203 -14.30 4.81 -25.41
N TYR A 204 -13.36 5.12 -24.52
CA TYR A 204 -13.51 4.92 -23.08
C TYR A 204 -13.32 6.24 -22.32
N ALA A 205 -14.12 6.48 -21.28
CA ALA A 205 -14.02 7.70 -20.48
C ALA A 205 -13.94 7.42 -18.97
N HIS A 206 -13.07 8.15 -18.27
CA HIS A 206 -13.05 8.19 -16.81
C HIS A 206 -13.71 9.48 -16.35
N VAL A 207 -14.83 9.33 -15.65
CA VAL A 207 -15.59 10.41 -15.03
C VAL A 207 -15.32 10.38 -13.52
N GLY A 208 -15.10 11.53 -12.92
CA GLY A 208 -14.93 11.68 -11.47
C GLY A 208 -16.24 11.42 -10.71
N PRO A 209 -16.17 11.06 -9.43
CA PRO A 209 -17.37 10.74 -8.66
C PRO A 209 -18.26 11.96 -8.45
N PHE A 210 -19.57 11.76 -8.57
CA PHE A 210 -20.63 12.71 -8.24
C PHE A 210 -21.77 11.99 -7.51
N ASP A 211 -22.82 12.70 -7.10
CA ASP A 211 -23.93 12.08 -6.36
C ASP A 211 -24.65 11.02 -7.21
N ARG A 212 -24.82 9.82 -6.63
CA ARG A 212 -25.41 8.63 -7.25
C ARG A 212 -24.89 8.31 -8.66
N ASP A 213 -23.60 8.56 -8.91
CA ASP A 213 -23.00 8.55 -10.25
C ASP A 213 -23.32 7.29 -11.08
N GLN A 214 -23.16 6.10 -10.50
CA GLN A 214 -23.48 4.85 -11.18
C GLN A 214 -24.96 4.65 -11.50
N GLU A 215 -25.87 5.13 -10.65
CA GLU A 215 -27.32 5.00 -10.85
C GLU A 215 -27.76 5.94 -11.97
N VAL A 216 -27.34 7.20 -11.89
CA VAL A 216 -27.60 8.22 -12.91
C VAL A 216 -27.13 7.76 -14.29
N ILE A 217 -25.90 7.27 -14.39
CA ILE A 217 -25.33 6.82 -15.68
C ILE A 217 -26.05 5.58 -16.24
N LYS A 218 -26.57 4.68 -15.40
CA LYS A 218 -27.39 3.54 -15.88
C LYS A 218 -28.72 3.98 -16.49
N THR A 219 -29.22 5.17 -16.15
CA THR A 219 -30.45 5.74 -16.72
C THR A 219 -30.23 6.59 -17.98
N TRP A 220 -28.98 6.75 -18.43
CA TRP A 220 -28.69 7.54 -19.63
C TRP A 220 -29.15 6.86 -20.91
N GLU A 221 -30.01 7.55 -21.66
CA GLU A 221 -30.28 7.26 -23.07
C GLU A 221 -29.00 7.38 -23.92
N PRO A 222 -28.92 6.80 -25.13
CA PRO A 222 -27.79 7.02 -26.03
C PRO A 222 -27.47 8.52 -26.26
N MET A 223 -26.20 8.85 -26.48
CA MET A 223 -25.79 10.18 -26.93
C MET A 223 -26.04 10.33 -28.43
N GLN A 224 -26.24 11.57 -28.88
CA GLN A 224 -26.34 11.88 -30.31
C GLN A 224 -25.02 12.50 -30.76
N ILE A 225 -24.25 11.80 -31.58
CA ILE A 225 -22.99 12.28 -32.16
C ILE A 225 -23.13 12.22 -33.68
N ASN A 226 -23.04 13.36 -34.35
CA ASN A 226 -23.25 13.52 -35.79
C ASN A 226 -24.58 12.89 -36.29
N GLY A 227 -25.64 12.93 -35.47
CA GLY A 227 -26.94 12.33 -35.77
C GLY A 227 -27.03 10.80 -35.55
N GLN A 228 -25.94 10.15 -35.13
CA GLN A 228 -25.90 8.73 -34.77
C GLN A 228 -26.15 8.53 -33.28
N SER A 229 -26.94 7.50 -32.96
CA SER A 229 -27.24 7.06 -31.60
C SER A 229 -26.08 6.24 -31.03
N VAL A 230 -25.31 6.82 -30.11
CA VAL A 230 -24.09 6.24 -29.52
C VAL A 230 -24.34 5.83 -28.07
N PRO A 231 -24.43 4.53 -27.75
CA PRO A 231 -24.67 4.05 -26.38
C PRO A 231 -23.49 4.32 -25.44
N VAL A 232 -23.79 4.85 -24.25
CA VAL A 232 -22.84 4.97 -23.14
C VAL A 232 -23.20 3.92 -22.09
N LYS A 233 -22.22 3.14 -21.63
CA LYS A 233 -22.42 2.11 -20.60
C LYS A 233 -21.32 2.21 -19.55
N LEU A 234 -21.66 1.90 -18.29
CA LEU A 234 -20.63 1.57 -17.30
C LEU A 234 -19.91 0.29 -17.73
N ILE A 235 -18.58 0.29 -17.62
CA ILE A 235 -17.79 -0.93 -17.76
C ILE A 235 -18.12 -1.85 -16.59
N THR A 236 -18.71 -3.01 -16.84
CA THR A 236 -19.04 -4.00 -15.79
C THR A 236 -17.96 -5.07 -15.65
N GLU A 237 -17.21 -5.36 -16.70
CA GLU A 237 -16.19 -6.41 -16.68
C GLU A 237 -14.86 -5.90 -16.10
N PHE A 238 -14.33 -6.62 -15.11
CA PHE A 238 -13.05 -6.28 -14.48
C PHE A 238 -11.87 -6.27 -15.47
N SER A 239 -11.86 -7.17 -16.46
CA SER A 239 -10.79 -7.26 -17.45
C SER A 239 -10.73 -5.98 -18.31
N GLU A 240 -11.89 -5.56 -18.84
CA GLU A 240 -12.10 -4.35 -19.62
C GLU A 240 -11.76 -3.09 -18.80
N ALA A 241 -12.23 -3.01 -17.56
CA ALA A 241 -11.94 -1.90 -16.66
C ALA A 241 -10.43 -1.76 -16.40
N MET A 242 -9.74 -2.88 -16.15
CA MET A 242 -8.29 -2.89 -15.93
C MET A 242 -7.48 -2.61 -17.20
N ASN A 243 -7.97 -3.00 -18.38
CA ASN A 243 -7.34 -2.66 -19.66
C ASN A 243 -7.46 -1.17 -19.94
N PHE A 244 -8.64 -0.57 -19.73
CA PHE A 244 -8.82 0.88 -19.83
C PHE A 244 -7.98 1.65 -18.79
N ILE A 245 -7.93 1.20 -17.53
CA ILE A 245 -7.07 1.85 -16.52
C ILE A 245 -5.59 1.84 -16.95
N ARG A 246 -5.12 0.75 -17.57
CA ARG A 246 -3.73 0.63 -18.06
C ARG A 246 -3.45 1.49 -19.30
N SER A 247 -4.44 1.81 -20.13
CA SER A 247 -4.28 2.69 -21.30
C SER A 247 -4.32 4.19 -20.96
N MET A 248 -4.82 4.57 -19.78
CA MET A 248 -4.73 5.95 -19.30
C MET A 248 -3.27 6.41 -19.06
N PRO A 249 -2.95 7.70 -19.22
CA PRO A 249 -1.64 8.26 -18.84
C PRO A 249 -1.24 7.92 -17.38
N PRO A 250 0.03 7.57 -17.09
CA PRO A 250 0.47 7.14 -15.76
C PRO A 250 0.19 8.14 -14.63
N VAL A 251 0.13 9.44 -14.94
CA VAL A 251 -0.25 10.50 -13.98
C VAL A 251 -1.70 10.34 -13.52
N LEU A 252 -2.60 9.95 -14.42
CA LEU A 252 -4.01 9.72 -14.11
C LEU A 252 -4.21 8.40 -13.37
N GLN A 253 -3.46 7.34 -13.73
CA GLN A 253 -3.43 6.09 -12.96
C GLN A 253 -3.07 6.33 -11.48
N LYS A 254 -1.94 6.99 -11.23
CA LYS A 254 -1.47 7.37 -9.87
C LYS A 254 -2.45 8.29 -9.14
N ARG A 255 -3.11 9.22 -9.84
CA ARG A 255 -4.15 10.07 -9.25
C ARG A 255 -5.35 9.24 -8.82
N ARG A 256 -5.79 8.29 -9.65
CA ARG A 256 -6.92 7.40 -9.40
C ARG A 256 -6.65 6.48 -8.20
N GLU A 257 -5.45 5.92 -8.10
CA GLU A 257 -4.98 5.19 -6.90
C GLU A 257 -5.08 6.04 -5.63
N ARG A 258 -4.61 7.30 -5.68
CA ARG A 258 -4.68 8.24 -4.56
C ARG A 258 -6.12 8.59 -4.18
N ASP A 259 -7.01 8.73 -5.17
CA ASP A 259 -8.44 9.00 -4.94
C ASP A 259 -9.15 7.79 -4.30
N ILE A 260 -8.83 6.54 -4.71
CA ILE A 260 -9.28 5.31 -4.03
C ILE A 260 -8.75 5.27 -2.59
N ALA A 261 -7.45 5.51 -2.39
CA ALA A 261 -6.83 5.50 -1.08
C ALA A 261 -7.45 6.55 -0.13
N ARG A 262 -7.73 7.76 -0.63
CA ARG A 262 -8.41 8.81 0.15
C ARG A 262 -9.83 8.40 0.53
N LYS A 263 -10.63 7.88 -0.41
CA LYS A 263 -12.00 7.39 -0.10
C LYS A 263 -11.99 6.27 0.94
N ARG A 264 -11.07 5.29 0.81
CA ARG A 264 -10.88 4.23 1.80
C ARG A 264 -10.51 4.80 3.18
N ALA A 265 -9.60 5.77 3.24
CA ALA A 265 -9.22 6.41 4.50
C ALA A 265 -10.41 7.14 5.14
N GLU A 266 -11.19 7.89 4.36
CA GLU A 266 -12.39 8.62 4.80
C GLU A 266 -13.49 7.67 5.32
N VAL A 267 -13.72 6.56 4.63
CA VAL A 267 -14.65 5.50 5.07
C VAL A 267 -14.15 4.83 6.35
N ASN A 268 -12.87 4.46 6.40
CA ASN A 268 -12.29 3.81 7.57
C ASN A 268 -12.25 4.71 8.81
N SER A 269 -12.13 6.05 8.64
CA SER A 269 -12.02 7.03 9.72
C SER A 269 -13.35 7.44 10.36
N LYS A 270 -14.50 7.03 9.79
CA LYS A 270 -15.82 7.38 10.34
C LYS A 270 -16.19 6.43 11.50
N PRO A 271 -16.83 6.94 12.57
CA PRO A 271 -17.30 6.10 13.68
C PRO A 271 -18.33 5.07 13.24
N ILE A 272 -18.30 3.89 13.84
CA ILE A 272 -19.23 2.78 13.58
C ILE A 272 -19.85 2.24 14.87
N LEU A 273 -21.08 1.74 14.79
CA LEU A 273 -21.76 1.01 15.86
C LEU A 273 -21.85 -0.47 15.48
N LEU A 274 -21.22 -1.36 16.26
CA LEU A 274 -21.20 -2.79 15.99
C LEU A 274 -21.39 -3.61 17.27
N GLY A 275 -22.41 -4.46 17.30
CA GLY A 275 -22.71 -5.29 18.47
C GLY A 275 -23.08 -4.49 19.73
N GLY A 276 -23.65 -3.30 19.56
CA GLY A 276 -23.95 -2.37 20.67
C GLY A 276 -22.75 -1.58 21.20
N ALA A 277 -21.56 -1.74 20.62
CA ALA A 277 -20.37 -0.97 20.98
C ALA A 277 -20.01 0.03 19.86
N GLU A 278 -19.70 1.27 20.24
CA GLU A 278 -19.18 2.29 19.33
C GLU A 278 -17.66 2.16 19.18
N PHE A 279 -17.19 2.35 17.95
CA PHE A 279 -15.77 2.42 17.62
C PHE A 279 -15.51 3.70 16.83
N ALA A 280 -14.49 4.46 17.21
CA ALA A 280 -14.10 5.69 16.52
C ALA A 280 -13.79 5.50 15.02
N SER A 281 -13.45 4.27 14.60
CA SER A 281 -13.10 3.96 13.21
C SER A 281 -13.13 2.44 12.96
N ILE A 282 -13.18 2.01 11.69
CA ILE A 282 -13.06 0.59 11.32
C ILE A 282 -11.68 0.04 11.74
N ASP A 283 -10.64 0.88 11.70
CA ASP A 283 -9.29 0.49 12.11
C ASP A 283 -9.13 0.46 13.64
N HIS A 284 -9.93 1.23 14.39
CA HIS A 284 -10.06 1.10 15.85
C HIS A 284 -10.67 -0.25 16.23
N LEU A 285 -11.77 -0.66 15.60
CA LEU A 285 -12.36 -2.01 15.77
C LEU A 285 -11.33 -3.12 15.52
N LYS A 286 -10.57 -3.04 14.42
CA LYS A 286 -9.51 -4.01 14.11
C LYS A 286 -8.43 -4.07 15.19
N LYS A 287 -8.05 -2.91 15.76
CA LYS A 287 -7.06 -2.81 16.84
C LYS A 287 -7.58 -3.46 18.12
N CYS A 288 -8.78 -3.10 18.58
CA CYS A 288 -9.39 -3.68 19.78
C CYS A 288 -9.54 -5.21 19.68
N LEU A 289 -10.07 -5.73 18.58
CA LEU A 289 -10.21 -7.19 18.41
C LEU A 289 -8.87 -7.92 18.32
N LYS A 290 -7.84 -7.29 17.75
CA LYS A 290 -6.48 -7.83 17.73
C LYS A 290 -5.85 -7.84 19.13
N GLU A 291 -6.05 -6.79 19.92
CA GLU A 291 -5.56 -6.69 21.30
C GLU A 291 -6.21 -7.77 22.18
N VAL A 292 -7.54 -7.94 22.13
CA VAL A 292 -8.24 -9.03 22.83
C VAL A 292 -7.68 -10.41 22.44
N MET A 293 -7.38 -10.64 21.16
CA MET A 293 -6.81 -11.89 20.66
C MET A 293 -5.37 -12.16 21.13
N ILE A 294 -4.58 -11.11 21.37
CA ILE A 294 -3.20 -11.21 21.87
C ILE A 294 -3.15 -11.33 23.40
N ALA A 295 -4.03 -10.62 24.11
CA ALA A 295 -4.13 -10.69 25.57
C ALA A 295 -4.74 -12.01 26.07
N SER A 296 -5.63 -12.63 25.29
CA SER A 296 -6.28 -13.89 25.69
C SER A 296 -5.38 -15.12 25.50
N ALA A 297 -5.35 -15.97 26.51
CA ALA A 297 -4.75 -17.30 26.42
C ALA A 297 -5.57 -18.24 25.50
N PRO A 298 -4.93 -19.17 24.75
CA PRO A 298 -5.65 -20.16 23.96
C PRO A 298 -6.65 -21.00 24.77
N GLY A 299 -7.73 -21.42 24.13
CA GLY A 299 -8.82 -22.19 24.74
C GLY A 299 -9.79 -21.37 25.61
N LYS A 300 -9.53 -20.07 25.87
CA LYS A 300 -10.41 -19.23 26.69
C LYS A 300 -11.65 -18.78 25.92
N SER A 301 -12.79 -18.79 26.59
CA SER A 301 -14.03 -18.17 26.13
C SER A 301 -13.88 -16.65 26.05
N VAL A 302 -14.54 -16.04 25.07
CA VAL A 302 -14.59 -14.60 24.87
C VAL A 302 -15.60 -13.98 25.84
N ASN A 303 -15.33 -12.77 26.35
CA ASN A 303 -16.25 -12.07 27.24
C ASN A 303 -17.56 -11.65 26.51
N LYS A 304 -18.63 -11.39 27.26
CA LYS A 304 -19.95 -11.06 26.69
C LYS A 304 -19.95 -9.82 25.79
N LYS A 305 -19.20 -8.76 26.14
CA LYS A 305 -19.13 -7.52 25.34
C LYS A 305 -18.49 -7.78 23.97
N THR A 306 -17.34 -8.46 23.94
CA THR A 306 -16.67 -8.83 22.69
C THR A 306 -17.46 -9.87 21.89
N ALA A 307 -18.18 -10.79 22.54
CA ALA A 307 -19.07 -11.74 21.84
C ALA A 307 -20.14 -11.02 21.00
N LEU A 308 -20.82 -10.00 21.56
CA LEU A 308 -21.80 -9.19 20.81
C LEU A 308 -21.17 -8.48 19.60
N VAL A 309 -19.95 -7.96 19.74
CA VAL A 309 -19.19 -7.34 18.63
C VAL A 309 -18.86 -8.38 17.55
N LEU A 310 -18.46 -9.59 17.93
CA LEU A 310 -18.15 -10.68 17.00
C LEU A 310 -19.40 -11.24 16.32
N GLU A 311 -20.54 -11.33 17.01
CA GLU A 311 -21.86 -11.63 16.43
C GLU A 311 -22.26 -10.58 15.39
N GLY A 312 -22.15 -9.30 15.73
CA GLY A 312 -22.36 -8.18 14.80
C GLY A 312 -21.45 -8.25 13.58
N LEU A 313 -20.16 -8.55 13.80
CA LEU A 313 -19.17 -8.68 12.74
C LEU A 313 -19.39 -9.91 11.85
N LEU A 314 -19.89 -11.02 12.40
CA LEU A 314 -20.21 -12.24 11.64
C LEU A 314 -21.35 -12.04 10.65
N LYS A 315 -22.25 -11.06 10.84
CA LYS A 315 -23.27 -10.68 9.84
C LYS A 315 -22.64 -10.26 8.50
N TYR A 316 -21.39 -9.76 8.53
CA TYR A 316 -20.60 -9.40 7.36
C TYR A 316 -19.72 -10.55 6.81
N HIS A 317 -19.78 -11.76 7.39
CA HIS A 317 -19.06 -12.91 6.86
C HIS A 317 -19.90 -13.61 5.76
N PRO A 318 -19.33 -14.00 4.60
CA PRO A 318 -20.09 -14.68 3.53
C PRO A 318 -20.76 -16.00 3.93
N SER A 319 -20.34 -16.61 5.04
CA SER A 319 -20.99 -17.78 5.65
C SER A 319 -21.43 -17.53 7.11
N GLY A 320 -21.69 -16.26 7.46
CA GLY A 320 -21.98 -15.80 8.82
C GLY A 320 -23.17 -16.51 9.46
N SER A 321 -24.30 -16.58 8.76
CA SER A 321 -25.51 -17.26 9.27
C SER A 321 -25.24 -18.72 9.61
N LYS A 322 -24.56 -19.47 8.73
CA LYS A 322 -24.16 -20.87 8.97
C LYS A 322 -23.21 -21.03 10.16
N LYS A 323 -22.33 -20.05 10.35
CA LYS A 323 -21.44 -19.99 11.51
C LYS A 323 -22.22 -19.74 12.81
N LEU A 324 -23.31 -18.99 12.77
CA LEU A 324 -24.18 -18.71 13.93
C LEU A 324 -25.29 -19.76 14.18
N GLU A 325 -25.56 -20.68 13.26
CA GLU A 325 -26.46 -21.83 13.50
C GLU A 325 -25.97 -22.65 14.71
N ASN A 326 -26.84 -22.96 15.67
CA ASN A 326 -26.51 -23.68 16.91
C ASN A 326 -25.33 -23.07 17.70
N TYR A 327 -25.14 -21.75 17.63
CA TYR A 327 -24.09 -21.02 18.36
C TYR A 327 -24.33 -21.03 19.89
N ALA A 328 -23.26 -21.26 20.65
CA ALA A 328 -23.25 -21.22 22.12
C ALA A 328 -22.28 -20.18 22.70
N GLY A 329 -21.34 -19.66 21.90
CA GLY A 329 -20.36 -18.66 22.34
C GLY A 329 -19.15 -18.58 21.41
N PHE A 330 -18.15 -17.79 21.78
CA PHE A 330 -16.85 -17.77 21.11
C PHE A 330 -15.73 -18.21 22.05
N LYS A 331 -14.68 -18.80 21.48
CA LYS A 331 -13.36 -18.91 22.13
C LYS A 331 -12.26 -18.31 21.26
N ILE A 332 -11.12 -18.03 21.87
CA ILE A 332 -9.88 -17.73 21.17
C ILE A 332 -9.00 -18.97 21.26
N ASP A 333 -8.48 -19.43 20.13
CA ASP A 333 -7.63 -20.62 20.08
C ASP A 333 -6.53 -20.48 19.03
N VAL A 334 -5.58 -21.42 19.02
CA VAL A 334 -4.57 -21.52 17.97
C VAL A 334 -5.20 -22.14 16.72
N SER A 335 -4.95 -21.54 15.56
CA SER A 335 -5.36 -22.09 14.26
C SER A 335 -4.40 -23.18 13.81
N ASP A 336 -4.94 -24.34 13.44
CA ASP A 336 -4.20 -25.47 12.85
C ASP A 336 -3.56 -25.10 11.49
N LYS A 337 -3.99 -23.98 10.89
CA LYS A 337 -3.49 -23.48 9.61
C LYS A 337 -2.24 -22.62 9.85
N ALA A 338 -1.08 -23.28 9.80
CA ALA A 338 0.21 -22.59 9.81
C ALA A 338 0.32 -21.57 8.66
N THR A 339 1.00 -20.45 8.91
CA THR A 339 1.33 -19.45 7.88
C THR A 339 2.36 -20.00 6.90
N LYS A 340 2.62 -19.27 5.81
CA LYS A 340 3.72 -19.57 4.88
C LYS A 340 5.12 -19.52 5.52
N SER A 341 5.24 -18.90 6.70
CA SER A 341 6.46 -18.88 7.53
C SER A 341 6.52 -20.03 8.55
N GLY A 342 5.50 -20.91 8.61
CA GLY A 342 5.41 -21.98 9.59
C GLY A 342 4.91 -21.54 10.97
N GLU A 343 4.51 -20.28 11.13
CA GLU A 343 4.03 -19.73 12.39
C GLU A 343 2.55 -20.07 12.59
N THR A 344 2.16 -20.48 13.79
CA THR A 344 0.75 -20.64 14.15
C THR A 344 0.14 -19.29 14.52
N THR A 345 -1.14 -19.10 14.21
CA THR A 345 -1.84 -17.83 14.49
C THR A 345 -2.99 -18.07 15.45
N ARG A 346 -3.18 -17.17 16.42
CA ARG A 346 -4.40 -17.16 17.23
C ARG A 346 -5.56 -16.65 16.36
N CYS A 347 -6.73 -17.23 16.53
CA CYS A 347 -7.96 -16.89 15.83
C CYS A 347 -9.16 -16.96 16.76
N PHE A 348 -10.26 -16.33 16.36
CA PHE A 348 -11.57 -16.52 16.99
C PHE A 348 -12.26 -17.74 16.39
N PHE A 349 -12.86 -18.55 17.26
CA PHE A 349 -13.64 -19.72 16.92
C PHE A 349 -15.07 -19.55 17.43
N VAL A 350 -16.04 -19.94 16.61
CA VAL A 350 -17.42 -20.13 17.02
C VAL A 350 -17.52 -21.46 17.76
N LEU A 351 -18.04 -21.44 18.99
CA LEU A 351 -18.45 -22.63 19.72
C LEU A 351 -19.91 -22.95 19.38
N LYS A 352 -20.17 -24.21 19.05
CA LYS A 352 -21.50 -24.76 18.81
C LYS A 352 -22.05 -25.39 20.08
N SER A 353 -23.37 -25.55 20.17
CA SER A 353 -24.06 -26.18 21.30
C SER A 353 -23.77 -27.68 21.48
N ASP A 354 -23.23 -28.33 20.45
CA ASP A 354 -22.74 -29.73 20.51
C ASP A 354 -21.29 -29.84 21.03
N GLY A 355 -20.65 -28.71 21.39
CA GLY A 355 -19.28 -28.64 21.87
C GLY A 355 -18.22 -28.54 20.76
N THR A 356 -18.60 -28.58 19.47
CA THR A 356 -17.67 -28.38 18.36
C THR A 356 -17.25 -26.91 18.23
N ALA A 357 -16.10 -26.68 17.56
CA ALA A 357 -15.54 -25.34 17.36
C ALA A 357 -15.10 -25.14 15.91
N GLU A 358 -15.45 -24.00 15.31
CA GLU A 358 -15.10 -23.67 13.92
C GLU A 358 -14.39 -22.31 13.82
N ASP A 359 -13.24 -22.25 13.14
CA ASP A 359 -12.50 -21.00 12.93
C ASP A 359 -13.23 -20.06 11.96
N PHE A 360 -13.08 -18.74 12.11
CA PHE A 360 -13.57 -17.80 11.10
C PHE A 360 -12.61 -16.64 10.84
N SER A 361 -12.60 -16.18 9.59
CA SER A 361 -11.67 -15.16 9.14
C SER A 361 -12.28 -13.77 9.38
N LEU A 362 -11.79 -13.08 10.41
CA LEU A 362 -12.10 -11.66 10.63
C LEU A 362 -11.79 -10.82 9.37
N GLN A 363 -10.75 -11.17 8.61
CA GLN A 363 -10.40 -10.47 7.36
C GLN A 363 -11.52 -10.51 6.32
N LYS A 364 -12.29 -11.60 6.22
CA LYS A 364 -13.47 -11.66 5.34
C LYS A 364 -14.59 -10.74 5.84
N CYS A 365 -14.82 -10.72 7.16
CA CYS A 365 -15.81 -9.82 7.77
C CYS A 365 -15.45 -8.35 7.55
N TYR A 366 -14.19 -7.97 7.78
CA TYR A 366 -13.70 -6.60 7.54
C TYR A 366 -13.83 -6.19 6.07
N LEU A 367 -13.73 -7.13 5.12
CA LEU A 367 -13.83 -6.84 3.69
C LEU A 367 -15.22 -6.34 3.31
N GLU A 368 -16.27 -7.03 3.77
CA GLU A 368 -17.66 -6.64 3.51
C GLU A 368 -18.10 -5.49 4.42
N LEU A 369 -17.63 -5.43 5.68
CA LEU A 369 -17.85 -4.31 6.58
C LEU A 369 -17.31 -3.00 6.00
N THR A 370 -16.17 -3.01 5.30
CA THR A 370 -15.61 -1.79 4.67
C THR A 370 -16.45 -1.31 3.49
N LYS A 371 -17.29 -2.17 2.88
CA LYS A 371 -18.22 -1.78 1.81
C LYS A 371 -19.51 -1.15 2.35
N ASN A 372 -20.07 -1.74 3.43
CA ASN A 372 -21.33 -1.32 4.03
C ASN A 372 -21.20 -1.13 5.56
N PRO A 373 -20.35 -0.20 6.02
CA PRO A 373 -20.11 0.00 7.45
C PRO A 373 -21.35 0.60 8.16
N PRO A 374 -21.68 0.14 9.37
CA PRO A 374 -22.78 0.68 10.16
C PRO A 374 -22.30 1.95 10.85
N PHE A 375 -22.28 3.07 10.13
CA PHE A 375 -21.87 4.36 10.68
C PHE A 375 -22.79 4.81 11.82
N VAL A 376 -22.23 5.55 12.78
CA VAL A 376 -23.04 6.24 13.81
C VAL A 376 -23.69 7.46 13.15
N ASP A 377 -24.93 7.31 12.69
CA ASP A 377 -25.68 8.42 12.09
C ASP A 377 -26.08 9.44 13.15
N GLY A 378 -25.78 10.71 12.88
CA GLY A 378 -26.23 11.86 13.68
C GLY A 378 -27.74 12.15 13.61
N GLY A 379 -28.56 11.16 13.22
CA GLY A 379 -30.02 11.27 13.27
C GLY A 379 -30.78 10.53 12.16
N LYS A 380 -30.89 9.18 12.26
CA LYS A 380 -32.15 8.42 12.10
C LYS A 380 -31.94 6.92 12.30
N THR A 381 -32.49 6.40 13.39
CA THR A 381 -32.56 4.96 13.68
C THR A 381 -33.75 4.31 12.98
N GLU A 382 -33.58 3.12 12.40
CA GLU A 382 -34.65 2.12 12.42
C GLU A 382 -34.47 1.17 13.61
N ASP A 383 -35.61 0.79 14.15
CA ASP A 383 -35.88 0.18 15.45
C ASP A 383 -34.94 -0.95 15.92
N SER A 384 -34.35 -0.79 17.11
CA SER A 384 -34.35 -1.86 18.14
C SER A 384 -33.83 -1.38 19.50
N GLY A 385 -34.71 -1.42 20.52
CA GLY A 385 -34.35 -1.68 21.92
C GLY A 385 -33.52 -0.61 22.67
N LYS A 386 -34.21 0.26 23.43
CA LYS A 386 -33.59 1.18 24.41
C LYS A 386 -32.98 0.41 25.60
N THR A 387 -31.65 0.43 25.75
CA THR A 387 -30.95 0.20 27.03
C THR A 387 -29.74 1.11 27.17
N GLU A 388 -29.61 1.77 28.32
CA GLU A 388 -28.49 2.65 28.66
C GLU A 388 -27.34 1.84 29.29
N ASP A 389 -26.17 1.82 28.66
CA ASP A 389 -24.82 1.77 29.29
C ASP A 389 -23.75 1.90 28.18
N SER A 390 -23.21 3.09 27.98
CA SER A 390 -22.15 3.37 26.99
C SER A 390 -20.77 2.92 27.50
N GLY A 391 -20.64 1.61 27.73
CA GLY A 391 -19.47 1.01 28.36
C GLY A 391 -18.32 0.78 27.37
N LYS A 392 -17.41 1.76 27.29
CA LYS A 392 -16.07 1.69 26.65
C LYS A 392 -15.38 0.33 26.89
N ILE A 393 -14.77 -0.23 25.84
CA ILE A 393 -13.94 -1.43 25.94
C ILE A 393 -12.57 -0.99 26.50
N GLU A 394 -12.42 -1.01 27.82
CA GLU A 394 -11.18 -0.58 28.48
C GLU A 394 -10.14 -1.68 28.66
N ASP A 395 -8.90 -1.21 28.77
CA ASP A 395 -7.65 -1.94 28.91
C ASP A 395 -7.54 -2.62 30.28
N SER A 396 -7.38 -3.95 30.31
CA SER A 396 -7.33 -4.73 31.54
C SER A 396 -5.90 -4.90 32.07
N GLY A 397 -5.26 -3.78 32.41
CA GLY A 397 -4.00 -3.74 33.15
C GLY A 397 -4.22 -3.60 34.65
N LYS A 398 -4.42 -4.71 35.39
CA LYS A 398 -4.34 -4.70 36.86
C LYS A 398 -3.70 -5.98 37.41
N ALA A 399 -2.46 -5.86 37.86
CA ALA A 399 -1.94 -6.66 38.96
C ALA A 399 -1.98 -5.77 40.22
N GLU A 400 -2.33 -6.34 41.36
CA GLU A 400 -2.26 -5.64 42.65
C GLU A 400 -0.99 -6.05 43.38
N ASP A 401 -0.22 -5.07 43.88
CA ASP A 401 0.25 -5.10 45.28
C ASP A 401 0.48 -3.66 45.78
N GLY A 402 0.40 -3.45 47.09
CA GLY A 402 0.26 -2.13 47.73
C GLY A 402 1.55 -1.41 48.09
N GLY A 403 1.42 -0.11 48.38
CA GLY A 403 2.53 0.75 48.84
C GLY A 403 2.06 2.17 49.18
N LYS A 404 1.59 2.38 50.41
CA LYS A 404 1.00 3.64 50.90
C LYS A 404 2.07 4.65 51.34
N ALA A 405 2.00 5.89 50.86
CA ALA A 405 2.45 7.09 51.59
C ALA A 405 1.78 8.36 51.04
N GLU A 406 1.43 9.29 51.93
CA GLU A 406 0.96 10.67 51.66
C GLU A 406 2.22 11.59 51.54
N ASP A 407 2.21 12.77 50.90
CA ASP A 407 1.71 14.03 51.48
C ASP A 407 1.86 15.25 50.50
N SER A 408 1.30 16.37 50.94
CA SER A 408 1.08 17.74 50.45
C SER A 408 2.14 18.56 49.64
N GLY A 409 1.63 19.65 49.02
CA GLY A 409 2.37 20.79 48.43
C GLY A 409 2.08 20.97 46.91
N LYS A 410 1.33 21.96 46.37
CA LYS A 410 1.20 23.42 46.59
C LYS A 410 2.52 24.18 46.33
N ALA A 411 2.63 25.25 45.52
CA ALA A 411 1.86 25.81 44.39
C ALA A 411 2.70 26.97 43.78
N GLU A 412 2.26 27.55 42.64
CA GLU A 412 2.71 28.85 42.08
C GLU A 412 4.19 28.91 41.63
N ASP A 413 4.72 29.86 40.83
CA ASP A 413 4.21 30.97 40.00
C ASP A 413 5.18 31.05 38.78
N GLY A 414 4.79 31.47 37.57
CA GLY A 414 4.96 32.87 37.15
C GLY A 414 6.30 33.15 36.46
N GLY A 415 6.28 33.39 35.13
CA GLY A 415 7.49 33.72 34.37
C GLY A 415 7.20 33.93 32.88
N LYS A 416 7.27 35.18 32.41
CA LYS A 416 6.91 35.67 31.07
C LYS A 416 8.10 36.51 30.54
N ILE A 417 8.09 36.89 29.23
CA ILE A 417 8.91 37.97 28.61
C ILE A 417 10.38 37.56 28.30
N GLU A 418 11.05 37.84 27.17
CA GLU A 418 10.72 38.34 25.80
C GLU A 418 11.81 37.80 24.81
N ASP A 419 11.47 37.52 23.55
CA ASP A 419 11.83 38.26 22.32
C ASP A 419 13.33 38.55 22.02
N SER A 420 13.77 38.14 20.82
CA SER A 420 14.70 38.89 19.96
C SER A 420 14.83 38.21 18.60
N GLY A 421 14.07 38.68 17.61
CA GLY A 421 14.25 38.26 16.21
C GLY A 421 15.42 39.00 15.52
N LYS A 422 15.97 38.41 14.45
CA LYS A 422 16.46 39.16 13.29
C LYS A 422 16.47 38.30 12.01
N ALA A 423 15.93 38.88 10.93
CA ALA A 423 16.10 38.39 9.55
C ALA A 423 17.10 39.26 8.80
N GLU A 424 17.74 38.74 7.75
CA GLU A 424 18.26 39.53 6.62
C GLU A 424 18.05 38.78 5.29
N GLU A 425 17.86 39.55 4.21
CA GLU A 425 17.52 39.10 2.85
C GLU A 425 18.59 39.50 1.80
N ALA A 426 18.67 38.70 0.70
CA ALA A 426 18.89 39.11 -0.71
C ALA A 426 20.23 39.81 -1.12
N PRO A 427 20.51 40.07 -2.44
CA PRO A 427 19.90 39.64 -3.73
C PRO A 427 20.77 38.60 -4.51
N GLY A 428 20.67 38.27 -5.82
CA GLY A 428 19.92 38.72 -7.03
C GLY A 428 19.76 37.57 -8.08
N SER A 429 19.21 37.66 -9.31
CA SER A 429 19.31 38.60 -10.48
C SER A 429 20.56 38.33 -11.38
N GLU A 430 20.56 38.17 -12.72
CA GLU A 430 19.58 38.30 -13.85
C GLU A 430 19.86 37.19 -14.92
N ASP A 431 18.89 36.56 -15.62
CA ASP A 431 18.21 36.86 -16.93
C ASP A 431 19.03 36.77 -18.25
N ALA A 432 18.48 36.11 -19.29
CA ALA A 432 18.82 36.26 -20.72
C ALA A 432 17.86 35.49 -21.67
N THR A 433 17.43 36.15 -22.76
CA THR A 433 16.35 35.71 -23.69
C THR A 433 16.87 35.08 -25.01
N ALA A 434 16.01 34.35 -25.74
CA ALA A 434 16.24 33.96 -27.16
C ALA A 434 15.96 35.14 -28.13
N PRO A 435 16.37 35.09 -29.43
CA PRO A 435 15.38 34.74 -30.48
C PRO A 435 15.89 34.18 -31.85
N GLY A 436 14.98 33.57 -32.63
CA GLY A 436 14.96 33.51 -34.12
C GLY A 436 16.02 32.66 -34.87
N SER A 437 15.91 32.38 -36.18
CA SER A 437 14.76 32.28 -37.12
C SER A 437 15.24 31.80 -38.52
N GLU A 438 14.32 31.30 -39.35
CA GLU A 438 14.39 31.15 -40.83
C GLU A 438 15.20 30.01 -41.51
N ALA A 439 14.66 29.58 -42.65
CA ALA A 439 15.24 28.68 -43.66
C ALA A 439 15.63 29.49 -44.92
N PRO A 440 16.45 28.94 -45.83
CA PRO A 440 15.97 28.24 -47.04
C PRO A 440 16.71 26.90 -47.25
N GLY A 441 16.42 26.01 -48.20
CA GLY A 441 15.62 26.07 -49.44
C GLY A 441 16.47 25.62 -50.65
N SER A 442 15.82 25.03 -51.66
CA SER A 442 16.31 24.55 -52.98
C SER A 442 16.88 23.13 -53.13
N GLU A 443 16.28 22.39 -54.07
CA GLU A 443 16.79 21.18 -54.74
C GLU A 443 17.96 21.52 -55.69
N PRO A 444 18.68 20.53 -56.28
CA PRO A 444 18.23 20.04 -57.60
C PRO A 444 18.53 18.55 -57.97
N VAL A 445 17.57 17.94 -58.69
CA VAL A 445 17.72 17.21 -59.98
C VAL A 445 18.49 15.87 -60.08
N ALA A 446 17.70 14.81 -60.38
CA ALA A 446 17.86 13.71 -61.35
C ALA A 446 19.13 12.80 -61.43
N ASN A 447 18.89 11.48 -61.29
CA ASN A 447 18.96 10.43 -62.34
C ASN A 447 18.39 9.13 -61.72
N ALA A 448 17.56 8.28 -62.35
CA ALA A 448 17.44 7.78 -63.72
C ALA A 448 18.55 6.79 -64.15
N ALA A 449 18.36 5.49 -63.84
CA ALA A 449 18.65 4.35 -64.72
C ALA A 449 18.24 3.01 -64.05
N GLU A 450 17.65 2.12 -64.85
CA GLU A 450 17.35 0.66 -64.65
C GLU A 450 16.70 0.17 -63.34
#